data_AF-A0A0G4E8J2-F1
#
_entry.id   AF-A0A0G4E8J2-F1
#
_cell.length_a   1.000
_cell.length_b   1.000
_cell.length_c   1.000
_cell.angle_alpha   90.00
_cell.angle_beta   90.00
_cell.angle_gamma   90.00
#
_symmetry.space_group_name_H-M   'P 1'
#
loop_
_entity.id
_entity.type
_entity.pdbx_description
1 polymer ?
#
loop_
_entity_poly.entity_id
_entity_poly.type
_entity_poly.pdbx_seq_one_letter_code
_entity_poly.pdbx_strand_id
1 'polypeptide(L)'
;MVGSHVHFSDGSCLQLFQHGNEVWAIKDEPGFRLEVDPPLPADHLYQQHRQLHDPPVRESIYYTFVHSRWLLLGGQYTDSSVSSFAKFMIVDYFDKTQQTNYTLIRLNRYVDGGRLDGLLTRSPYTPVAGCTTTMSQNGRLRRLVLTDGSHPFVAWIHISVSGNNDVSVHVVTIEAAVTGVGFFKHRYPMTTQLARVALEAVALFVFDGQVQQQQLHQQQQQQQDEDSHDSDGGGDEGDDTDEGSGGDDAAAEEESGD
;
A
#
# COMPACT_ATOMS: atom_id res chain seq x y z
N MET A 1 11.82 -6.19 -35.49
CA MET A 1 12.39 -7.55 -35.41
C MET A 1 12.17 -8.09 -34.01
N VAL A 2 11.80 -9.37 -33.89
CA VAL A 2 11.79 -10.11 -32.61
C VAL A 2 13.25 -10.29 -32.16
N GLY A 3 13.54 -9.98 -30.90
CA GLY A 3 14.91 -9.69 -30.46
C GLY A 3 15.86 -10.88 -30.55
N SER A 4 16.98 -10.70 -31.25
CA SER A 4 18.06 -11.69 -31.36
C SER A 4 18.84 -11.74 -30.05
N HIS A 5 19.06 -12.96 -29.53
CA HIS A 5 19.85 -13.18 -28.33
C HIS A 5 21.33 -13.36 -28.70
N VAL A 6 22.21 -12.64 -28.02
CA VAL A 6 23.67 -12.77 -28.12
C VAL A 6 24.18 -13.31 -26.79
N HIS A 7 24.67 -14.54 -26.80
CA HIS A 7 25.25 -15.18 -25.62
C HIS A 7 26.76 -14.87 -25.55
N PHE A 8 27.21 -14.45 -24.38
CA PHE A 8 28.62 -14.19 -24.09
C PHE A 8 29.25 -15.39 -23.39
N SER A 9 30.58 -15.51 -23.48
CA SER A 9 31.33 -16.60 -22.87
C SER A 9 31.29 -16.61 -21.34
N ASP A 10 30.88 -15.50 -20.71
CA ASP A 10 30.69 -15.37 -19.27
C ASP A 10 29.29 -15.83 -18.80
N GLY A 11 28.45 -16.34 -19.72
CA GLY A 11 27.09 -16.80 -19.44
C GLY A 11 26.03 -15.70 -19.46
N SER A 12 26.41 -14.43 -19.68
CA SER A 12 25.44 -13.34 -19.86
C SER A 12 24.80 -13.40 -21.25
N CYS A 13 23.58 -12.87 -21.37
CA CYS A 13 22.86 -12.79 -22.63
C CYS A 13 22.42 -11.34 -22.89
N LEU A 14 22.59 -10.86 -24.12
CA LEU A 14 21.98 -9.61 -24.57
C LEU A 14 20.84 -9.92 -25.52
N GLN A 15 19.68 -9.30 -25.31
CA GLN A 15 18.61 -9.28 -26.28
C GLN A 15 18.67 -7.95 -27.06
N LEU A 16 18.81 -8.07 -28.38
CA LEU A 16 18.92 -6.92 -29.28
C LEU A 16 17.54 -6.55 -29.84
N PHE A 17 17.20 -5.27 -29.79
CA PHE A 17 15.96 -4.73 -30.31
C PHE A 17 16.27 -3.61 -31.31
N GLN A 18 15.53 -3.56 -32.40
CA GLN A 18 15.63 -2.47 -33.35
C GLN A 18 14.49 -1.49 -33.11
N HIS A 19 14.82 -0.23 -32.82
CA HIS A 19 13.86 0.86 -32.66
C HIS A 19 14.21 1.97 -33.66
N GLY A 20 13.46 2.05 -34.76
CA GLY A 20 13.80 2.95 -35.87
C GLY A 20 15.17 2.64 -36.47
N ASN A 21 16.07 3.63 -36.46
CA ASN A 21 17.45 3.52 -36.94
C ASN A 21 18.45 3.14 -35.85
N GLU A 22 17.99 2.87 -34.62
CA GLU A 22 18.84 2.53 -33.48
C GLU A 22 18.71 1.05 -33.12
N VAL A 23 19.81 0.48 -32.59
CA VAL A 23 19.84 -0.86 -32.00
C VAL A 23 20.03 -0.71 -30.51
N TRP A 24 19.06 -1.21 -29.76
CA TRP A 24 19.05 -1.22 -28.31
C TRP A 24 19.41 -2.63 -27.83
N ALA A 25 20.23 -2.74 -26.78
CA ALA A 25 20.58 -4.01 -26.18
C ALA A 25 20.11 -4.03 -24.73
N ILE A 26 19.36 -5.05 -24.35
CA ILE A 26 18.99 -5.32 -22.95
C ILE A 26 19.83 -6.49 -22.48
N LYS A 27 20.48 -6.34 -21.33
CA LYS A 27 21.16 -7.46 -20.67
C LYS A 27 20.13 -8.31 -19.95
N ASP A 28 19.95 -9.53 -20.44
CA ASP A 28 19.12 -10.55 -19.83
C ASP A 28 19.92 -11.21 -18.71
N GLU A 29 19.52 -10.89 -17.47
CA GLU A 29 20.10 -11.43 -16.26
C GLU A 29 19.02 -12.27 -15.54
N PRO A 30 19.29 -13.55 -15.19
CA PRO A 30 18.30 -14.45 -14.60
C PRO A 30 17.62 -13.89 -13.34
N GLY A 31 18.35 -13.05 -12.62
CA GLY A 31 17.87 -12.36 -11.44
C GLY A 31 16.71 -11.42 -11.69
N PHE A 32 16.68 -10.74 -12.85
CA PHE A 32 15.73 -9.69 -13.17
C PHE A 32 14.52 -10.20 -13.95
N ARG A 33 14.19 -11.48 -13.80
CA ARG A 33 13.05 -12.10 -14.47
C ARG A 33 11.74 -11.51 -13.95
N LEU A 34 10.88 -11.12 -14.89
CA LEU A 34 9.50 -10.75 -14.63
C LEU A 34 8.60 -11.96 -14.92
N GLU A 35 7.68 -12.26 -14.01
CA GLU A 35 6.58 -13.19 -14.26
C GLU A 35 5.37 -12.37 -14.73
N VAL A 36 5.09 -12.42 -16.03
CA VAL A 36 3.93 -11.73 -16.61
C VAL A 36 2.71 -12.63 -16.48
N ASP A 37 1.60 -12.06 -16.04
CA ASP A 37 0.35 -12.75 -15.77
C ASP A 37 0.48 -13.90 -14.74
N PRO A 38 1.06 -13.62 -13.56
CA PRO A 38 1.22 -14.64 -12.53
C PRO A 38 -0.15 -15.16 -12.06
N PRO A 39 -0.25 -16.42 -11.61
CA PRO A 39 -1.46 -16.89 -10.95
C PRO A 39 -1.64 -16.11 -9.64
N LEU A 40 -2.85 -15.55 -9.48
CA LEU A 40 -3.28 -14.80 -8.30
C LEU A 40 -4.52 -15.47 -7.68
N PRO A 41 -4.71 -15.37 -6.34
CA PRO A 41 -5.94 -15.81 -5.70
C PRO A 41 -7.19 -15.18 -6.35
N ALA A 42 -8.31 -15.91 -6.35
CA ALA A 42 -9.54 -15.46 -7.01
C ALA A 42 -10.11 -14.16 -6.41
N ASP A 43 -9.89 -13.94 -5.12
CA ASP A 43 -10.28 -12.76 -4.34
C ASP A 43 -9.26 -11.61 -4.44
N HIS A 44 -8.15 -11.79 -5.15
CA HIS A 44 -7.13 -10.76 -5.29
C HIS A 44 -7.63 -9.61 -6.17
N LEU A 45 -7.43 -8.36 -5.72
CA LEU A 45 -7.90 -7.15 -6.40
C LEU A 45 -7.51 -7.10 -7.90
N TYR A 46 -6.28 -7.48 -8.21
CA TYR A 46 -5.79 -7.45 -9.60
C TYR A 46 -6.36 -8.58 -10.46
N GLN A 47 -6.74 -9.71 -9.85
CA GLN A 47 -7.41 -10.78 -10.55
C GLN A 47 -8.83 -10.34 -10.95
N GLN A 48 -9.54 -9.68 -10.03
CA GLN A 48 -10.89 -9.14 -10.26
C GLN A 48 -10.94 -8.06 -11.34
N HIS A 49 -9.84 -7.31 -11.51
CA HIS A 49 -9.75 -6.20 -12.46
C HIS A 49 -8.76 -6.45 -13.59
N ARG A 50 -8.38 -7.70 -13.83
CA ARG A 50 -7.38 -8.09 -14.82
C ARG A 50 -7.73 -7.60 -16.22
N GLN A 51 -6.76 -6.97 -16.90
CA GLN A 51 -6.87 -6.62 -18.32
C GLN A 51 -5.99 -7.56 -19.15
N LEU A 52 -6.55 -8.14 -20.22
CA LEU A 52 -5.82 -9.11 -21.05
C LEU A 52 -4.57 -8.51 -21.73
N HIS A 53 -4.63 -7.24 -22.12
CA HIS A 53 -3.57 -6.55 -22.85
C HIS A 53 -2.59 -5.80 -21.92
N ASP A 54 -2.84 -5.78 -20.62
CA ASP A 54 -1.98 -5.17 -19.61
C ASP A 54 -2.08 -6.01 -18.32
N PRO A 55 -1.64 -7.29 -18.33
CA PRO A 55 -1.84 -8.20 -17.21
C PRO A 55 -0.93 -7.83 -16.02
N PRO A 56 -1.23 -8.32 -14.80
CA PRO A 56 -0.36 -8.15 -13.63
C PRO A 56 1.05 -8.68 -13.88
N VAL A 57 2.02 -8.13 -13.15
CA VAL A 57 3.44 -8.54 -13.25
C VAL A 57 3.94 -8.84 -11.85
N ARG A 58 4.62 -9.98 -11.68
CA ARG A 58 5.36 -10.28 -10.46
C ARG A 58 6.86 -10.12 -10.68
N GLU A 59 7.49 -9.44 -9.74
CA GLU A 59 8.85 -8.93 -9.87
C GLU A 59 9.53 -8.84 -8.49
N SER A 60 10.85 -8.61 -8.46
CA SER A 60 11.64 -8.44 -7.23
C SER A 60 12.72 -7.38 -7.38
N ILE A 61 12.62 -6.53 -8.38
CA ILE A 61 13.59 -5.52 -8.81
C ILE A 61 13.31 -4.21 -8.08
N TYR A 62 14.35 -3.59 -7.54
CA TYR A 62 14.23 -2.26 -6.93
C TYR A 62 15.53 -1.46 -7.14
N TYR A 63 15.43 -0.13 -7.12
CA TYR A 63 16.60 0.72 -7.18
C TYR A 63 17.14 0.99 -5.77
N THR A 64 18.45 0.79 -5.56
CA THR A 64 19.12 1.19 -4.32
C THR A 64 20.01 2.40 -4.55
N PHE A 65 19.80 3.44 -3.75
CA PHE A 65 20.70 4.59 -3.73
C PHE A 65 22.11 4.23 -3.23
N VAL A 66 22.22 3.31 -2.28
CA VAL A 66 23.50 2.93 -1.64
C VAL A 66 24.49 2.36 -2.65
N HIS A 67 24.01 1.59 -3.62
CA HIS A 67 24.85 0.96 -4.64
C HIS A 67 24.64 1.58 -6.04
N SER A 68 23.81 2.63 -6.14
CA SER A 68 23.43 3.31 -7.39
C SER A 68 23.05 2.36 -8.53
N ARG A 69 22.38 1.25 -8.23
CA ARG A 69 22.04 0.21 -9.21
C ARG A 69 20.71 -0.48 -8.87
N TRP A 70 20.16 -1.16 -9.86
CA TRP A 70 19.05 -2.08 -9.69
C TRP A 70 19.51 -3.36 -8.98
N LEU A 71 18.75 -3.81 -7.99
CA LEU A 71 19.00 -5.01 -7.22
C LEU A 71 17.74 -5.86 -7.11
N LEU A 72 17.93 -7.12 -6.70
CA LEU A 72 16.86 -8.04 -6.37
C LEU A 72 16.59 -8.00 -4.87
N LEU A 73 15.34 -7.76 -4.50
CA LEU A 73 14.86 -7.82 -3.14
C LEU A 73 14.54 -9.27 -2.81
N GLY A 74 14.70 -9.67 -1.55
CA GLY A 74 14.33 -11.02 -1.10
C GLY A 74 12.82 -11.30 -1.17
N GLY A 75 11.98 -10.29 -1.40
CA GLY A 75 10.53 -10.40 -1.53
C GLY A 75 10.06 -10.23 -2.98
N GLN A 76 8.97 -10.91 -3.33
CA GLN A 76 8.28 -10.72 -4.61
C GLN A 76 7.15 -9.71 -4.44
N TYR A 77 7.13 -8.72 -5.33
CA TYR A 77 6.05 -7.75 -5.49
C TYR A 77 5.21 -8.12 -6.70
N THR A 78 3.92 -7.84 -6.64
CA THR A 78 3.01 -7.96 -7.77
C THR A 78 2.49 -6.57 -8.10
N ASP A 79 2.79 -6.08 -9.29
CA ASP A 79 2.21 -4.89 -9.87
C ASP A 79 0.86 -5.20 -10.52
N SER A 80 -0.05 -4.24 -10.45
CA SER A 80 -1.41 -4.39 -11.01
C SER A 80 -1.43 -4.64 -12.51
N SER A 81 -0.39 -4.19 -13.22
CA SER A 81 -0.23 -4.34 -14.66
C SER A 81 1.22 -4.15 -15.12
N VAL A 82 1.55 -4.52 -16.36
CA VAL A 82 2.84 -4.23 -16.98
C VAL A 82 3.10 -2.72 -17.01
N SER A 83 2.08 -1.94 -17.33
CA SER A 83 2.16 -0.48 -17.31
C SER A 83 2.34 0.08 -15.91
N SER A 84 1.73 -0.52 -14.89
CA SER A 84 1.94 -0.16 -13.48
C SER A 84 3.39 -0.38 -13.07
N PHE A 85 3.96 -1.55 -13.40
CA PHE A 85 5.37 -1.87 -13.16
C PHE A 85 6.30 -0.84 -13.82
N ALA A 86 6.11 -0.56 -15.12
CA ALA A 86 6.96 0.40 -15.83
C ALA A 86 6.91 1.81 -15.20
N LYS A 87 5.72 2.28 -14.83
CA LYS A 87 5.55 3.58 -14.14
C LYS A 87 6.20 3.55 -12.75
N PHE A 88 6.05 2.45 -12.02
CA PHE A 88 6.63 2.28 -10.69
C PHE A 88 8.15 2.39 -10.75
N MET A 89 8.79 1.69 -11.69
CA MET A 89 10.23 1.74 -11.89
C MET A 89 10.73 3.15 -12.18
N ILE A 90 10.03 3.92 -13.03
CA ILE A 90 10.38 5.31 -13.34
C ILE A 90 10.29 6.18 -12.09
N VAL A 91 9.18 6.11 -11.36
CA VAL A 91 8.96 6.99 -10.20
C VAL A 91 9.81 6.56 -9.00
N ASP A 92 10.07 5.27 -8.80
CA ASP A 92 10.97 4.77 -7.75
C ASP A 92 12.41 5.22 -8.00
N TYR A 93 12.92 5.05 -9.23
CA TYR A 93 14.23 5.58 -9.60
C TYR A 93 14.33 7.09 -9.35
N PHE A 94 13.29 7.84 -9.73
CA PHE A 94 13.25 9.29 -9.51
C PHE A 94 13.25 9.65 -8.02
N ASP A 95 12.41 8.98 -7.21
CA ASP A 95 12.35 9.16 -5.75
C ASP A 95 13.70 8.89 -5.07
N LYS A 96 14.46 7.89 -5.54
CA LYS A 96 15.78 7.55 -4.97
C LYS A 96 16.92 8.44 -5.44
N THR A 97 16.81 9.07 -6.60
CA THR A 97 17.93 9.82 -7.20
C THR A 97 17.78 11.33 -7.07
N GLN A 98 16.57 11.83 -6.87
CA GLN A 98 16.29 13.26 -6.76
C GLN A 98 16.10 13.68 -5.31
N GLN A 99 16.44 14.92 -5.00
CA GLN A 99 16.11 15.52 -3.71
C GLN A 99 14.62 15.86 -3.67
N THR A 100 13.83 15.02 -3.02
CA THR A 100 12.39 15.21 -2.85
C THR A 100 12.06 15.86 -1.51
N ASN A 101 10.91 16.54 -1.47
CA ASN A 101 10.30 17.04 -0.24
C ASN A 101 8.98 16.33 -0.04
N TYR A 102 8.62 16.04 1.21
CA TYR A 102 7.38 15.34 1.49
C TYR A 102 6.72 15.77 2.80
N THR A 103 5.43 15.45 2.91
CA THR A 103 4.70 15.39 4.17
C THR A 103 4.10 13.99 4.34
N LEU A 104 3.97 13.54 5.58
CA LEU A 104 3.52 12.20 5.95
C LEU A 104 2.50 12.29 7.07
N ILE A 105 1.39 11.57 6.90
CA ILE A 105 0.42 11.33 7.98
C ILE A 105 -0.04 9.86 7.96
N ARG A 106 -0.35 9.33 9.15
CA ARG A 106 -1.03 8.05 9.31
C ARG A 106 -2.48 8.31 9.68
N LEU A 107 -3.39 7.67 8.97
CA LEU A 107 -4.83 7.83 9.14
C LEU A 107 -5.50 6.46 9.12
N ASN A 108 -6.65 6.32 9.77
CA ASN A 108 -7.49 5.17 9.53
C ASN A 108 -8.09 5.27 8.13
N ARG A 109 -8.08 4.17 7.37
CA ARG A 109 -8.53 4.13 5.96
C ARG A 109 -9.99 4.55 5.75
N TYR A 110 -10.82 4.47 6.79
CA TYR A 110 -12.24 4.81 6.77
C TYR A 110 -12.54 6.26 7.17
N VAL A 111 -11.53 7.07 7.49
CA VAL A 111 -11.72 8.47 7.84
C VAL A 111 -12.47 9.20 6.72
N ASP A 112 -13.39 10.09 7.12
CA ASP A 112 -14.06 11.03 6.22
C ASP A 112 -14.72 10.37 5.00
N GLY A 113 -15.54 9.34 5.29
CA GLY A 113 -16.28 8.60 4.27
C GLY A 113 -15.47 7.53 3.54
N GLY A 114 -14.25 7.22 3.99
CA GLY A 114 -13.46 6.11 3.46
C GLY A 114 -12.85 6.39 2.09
N ARG A 115 -12.50 7.65 1.81
CA ARG A 115 -11.82 8.01 0.55
C ARG A 115 -10.52 7.22 0.35
N LEU A 116 -9.72 7.07 1.40
CA LEU A 116 -8.46 6.32 1.33
C LEU A 116 -8.72 4.82 1.09
N ASP A 117 -9.72 4.25 1.78
CA ASP A 117 -10.18 2.89 1.50
C ASP A 117 -10.55 2.72 0.02
N GLY A 118 -11.41 3.60 -0.51
CA GLY A 118 -11.86 3.54 -1.89
C GLY A 118 -10.71 3.67 -2.90
N LEU A 119 -9.68 4.47 -2.62
CA LEU A 119 -8.49 4.56 -3.48
C LEU A 119 -7.67 3.25 -3.50
N LEU A 120 -7.69 2.48 -2.41
CA LEU A 120 -6.96 1.22 -2.28
C LEU A 120 -7.75 0.02 -2.81
N THR A 121 -9.07 0.02 -2.67
CA THR A 121 -9.94 -1.13 -3.00
C THR A 121 -10.57 -1.05 -4.38
N ARG A 122 -10.64 0.14 -5.00
CA ARG A 122 -11.14 0.27 -6.37
C ARG A 122 -10.13 -0.25 -7.39
N SER A 123 -10.65 -0.59 -8.57
CA SER A 123 -9.87 -0.98 -9.73
C SER A 123 -8.63 -0.09 -9.94
N PRO A 124 -7.43 -0.69 -10.10
CA PRO A 124 -6.18 0.02 -10.41
C PRO A 124 -6.27 0.94 -11.65
N TYR A 125 -7.19 0.61 -12.55
CA TYR A 125 -7.38 1.29 -13.84
C TYR A 125 -8.42 2.40 -13.79
N THR A 126 -9.13 2.58 -12.67
CA THR A 126 -10.06 3.70 -12.51
C THR A 126 -9.28 5.00 -12.37
N PRO A 127 -9.51 6.00 -13.24
CA PRO A 127 -8.88 7.30 -13.11
C PRO A 127 -9.23 7.96 -11.77
N VAL A 128 -8.28 8.70 -11.20
CA VAL A 128 -8.47 9.49 -9.98
C VAL A 128 -8.44 10.97 -10.36
N ALA A 129 -9.44 11.73 -9.92
CA ALA A 129 -9.51 13.16 -10.20
C ALA A 129 -8.25 13.88 -9.71
N GLY A 130 -7.73 14.79 -10.53
CA GLY A 130 -6.49 15.52 -10.21
C GLY A 130 -5.21 14.70 -10.35
N CYS A 131 -5.27 13.49 -10.93
CA CYS A 131 -4.12 12.65 -11.21
C CYS A 131 -3.96 12.40 -12.71
N THR A 132 -2.72 12.41 -13.17
CA THR A 132 -2.34 12.17 -14.55
C THR A 132 -2.19 10.67 -14.82
N THR A 133 -1.68 9.92 -13.84
CA THR A 133 -1.66 8.47 -13.89
C THR A 133 -1.63 7.85 -12.49
N THR A 134 -2.00 6.57 -12.44
CA THR A 134 -1.99 5.77 -11.21
C THR A 134 -1.21 4.48 -11.43
N MET A 135 -0.68 3.95 -10.34
CA MET A 135 -0.03 2.64 -10.28
C MET A 135 -0.30 1.99 -8.93
N SER A 136 -0.27 0.67 -8.88
CA SER A 136 -0.59 -0.08 -7.68
C SER A 136 0.26 -1.34 -7.58
N GLN A 137 0.74 -1.63 -6.37
CA GLN A 137 1.58 -2.78 -6.06
C GLN A 137 1.03 -3.54 -4.83
N ASN A 138 1.07 -4.87 -4.89
CA ASN A 138 0.64 -5.84 -3.87
C ASN A 138 -0.82 -5.72 -3.38
N GLY A 139 -1.69 -4.96 -4.06
CA GLY A 139 -3.03 -4.63 -3.56
C GLY A 139 -3.02 -3.81 -2.27
N ARG A 140 -1.85 -3.31 -1.86
CA ARG A 140 -1.62 -2.61 -0.57
C ARG A 140 -0.99 -1.24 -0.75
N LEU A 141 -0.52 -0.94 -1.94
CA LEU A 141 0.12 0.32 -2.31
C LEU A 141 -0.62 0.91 -3.50
N ARG A 142 -0.93 2.20 -3.41
CA ARG A 142 -1.46 3.01 -4.50
C ARG A 142 -0.60 4.27 -4.61
N ARG A 143 -0.06 4.53 -5.80
CA ARG A 143 0.66 5.78 -6.09
C ARG A 143 -0.11 6.57 -7.16
N LEU A 144 -0.34 7.85 -6.88
CA LEU A 144 -1.14 8.77 -7.69
C LEU A 144 -0.23 9.90 -8.16
N VAL A 145 0.07 9.96 -9.47
CA VAL A 145 0.91 11.03 -10.03
C VAL A 145 0.05 12.25 -10.30
N LEU A 146 0.45 13.40 -9.76
CA LEU A 146 -0.32 14.65 -9.79
C LEU A 146 0.02 15.53 -11.00
N THR A 147 1.23 15.38 -11.52
CA THR A 147 1.80 16.23 -12.57
C THR A 147 2.02 15.45 -13.85
N ASP A 148 1.99 16.14 -14.99
CA ASP A 148 2.34 15.61 -16.32
C ASP A 148 3.49 16.44 -16.92
N GLY A 149 3.81 16.21 -18.20
CA GLY A 149 4.85 16.94 -18.92
C GLY A 149 4.59 18.44 -19.12
N SER A 150 3.41 18.97 -18.77
CA SER A 150 3.14 20.41 -18.79
C SER A 150 3.57 21.12 -17.50
N HIS A 151 3.81 20.36 -16.42
CA HIS A 151 4.22 20.90 -15.13
C HIS A 151 5.75 21.00 -15.06
N PRO A 152 6.33 22.08 -14.49
CA PRO A 152 7.78 22.24 -14.38
C PRO A 152 8.40 21.42 -13.23
N PHE A 153 7.60 20.61 -12.54
CA PHE A 153 8.01 19.78 -11.41
C PHE A 153 7.21 18.48 -11.40
N VAL A 154 7.72 17.50 -10.66
CA VAL A 154 7.06 16.20 -10.46
C VAL A 154 6.49 16.12 -9.04
N ALA A 155 5.24 15.71 -8.92
CA ALA A 155 4.61 15.42 -7.63
C ALA A 155 3.71 14.18 -7.70
N TRP A 156 3.65 13.46 -6.59
CA TRP A 156 2.80 12.27 -6.44
C TRP A 156 2.37 12.06 -4.99
N ILE A 157 1.32 11.26 -4.84
CA ILE A 157 0.83 10.77 -3.56
C ILE A 157 1.13 9.29 -3.49
N HIS A 158 1.68 8.84 -2.37
CA HIS A 158 1.90 7.44 -2.06
C HIS A 158 1.02 7.05 -0.87
N ILE A 159 0.14 6.08 -1.08
CA ILE A 159 -0.79 5.55 -0.09
C ILE A 159 -0.41 4.09 0.13
N SER A 160 -0.05 3.73 1.36
CA SER A 160 0.30 2.36 1.71
C SER A 160 -0.48 1.89 2.94
N VAL A 161 -1.01 0.68 2.87
CA VAL A 161 -1.66 0.03 4.00
C VAL A 161 -0.61 -0.28 5.07
N SER A 162 -0.85 0.26 6.26
CA SER A 162 -0.21 -0.13 7.51
C SER A 162 -1.13 -1.16 8.19
N GLY A 163 -0.62 -1.99 9.10
CA GLY A 163 -1.49 -2.93 9.83
C GLY A 163 -2.66 -2.23 10.55
N ASN A 164 -3.67 -2.98 10.97
CA ASN A 164 -4.79 -2.48 11.80
C ASN A 164 -5.65 -1.37 11.13
N ASN A 165 -5.97 -1.50 9.84
CA ASN A 165 -6.77 -0.52 9.07
C ASN A 165 -6.16 0.87 8.90
N ASP A 166 -4.93 1.08 9.37
CA ASP A 166 -4.23 2.33 9.17
C ASP A 166 -3.59 2.40 7.79
N VAL A 167 -3.48 3.60 7.26
CA VAL A 167 -2.84 3.90 5.99
C VAL A 167 -1.87 5.05 6.16
N SER A 168 -0.69 4.91 5.60
CA SER A 168 0.30 5.98 5.52
C SER A 168 0.09 6.74 4.21
N VAL A 169 -0.13 8.05 4.30
CA VAL A 169 -0.28 8.94 3.15
C VAL A 169 0.93 9.85 3.08
N HIS A 170 1.70 9.72 2.02
CA HIS A 170 2.86 10.56 1.71
C HIS A 170 2.53 11.43 0.51
N VAL A 171 2.71 12.74 0.63
CA VAL A 171 2.66 13.65 -0.53
C VAL A 171 4.08 14.10 -0.81
N VAL A 172 4.58 13.81 -2.00
CA VAL A 172 5.99 13.99 -2.39
C VAL A 172 6.08 14.94 -3.57
N THR A 173 7.08 15.82 -3.58
CA THR A 173 7.27 16.82 -4.64
C THR A 173 8.71 17.28 -4.79
N ILE A 174 9.04 17.73 -6.00
CA ILE A 174 10.24 18.51 -6.31
C ILE A 174 9.91 19.97 -6.69
N GLU A 175 8.69 20.43 -6.40
CA GLU A 175 8.32 21.84 -6.52
C GLU A 175 9.32 22.72 -5.76
N ALA A 176 9.76 23.81 -6.39
CA ALA A 176 10.63 24.78 -5.72
C ALA A 176 9.88 25.43 -4.56
N ALA A 177 10.50 25.44 -3.38
CA ALA A 177 9.86 26.00 -2.20
C ALA A 177 9.68 27.51 -2.34
N VAL A 178 8.44 28.00 -2.22
CA VAL A 178 8.12 29.44 -2.25
C VAL A 178 8.69 30.17 -1.02
N THR A 179 8.79 29.44 0.10
CA THR A 179 9.40 29.91 1.34
C THR A 179 10.21 28.78 1.98
N GLY A 180 11.29 29.12 2.66
CA GLY A 180 12.13 28.16 3.39
C GLY A 180 11.52 27.68 4.71
N VAL A 181 10.52 28.39 5.24
CA VAL A 181 9.91 28.12 6.55
C VAL A 181 8.39 27.97 6.46
N GLY A 182 7.82 27.17 7.37
CA GLY A 182 6.37 26.95 7.49
C GLY A 182 5.91 25.56 7.06
N PHE A 183 4.60 25.34 7.14
CA PHE A 183 3.97 24.06 6.78
C PHE A 183 4.13 23.72 5.30
N PHE A 184 4.04 22.42 4.96
CA PHE A 184 4.15 21.90 3.60
C PHE A 184 3.31 22.69 2.59
N LYS A 185 2.05 23.01 2.94
CA LYS A 185 1.12 23.76 2.07
C LYS A 185 1.56 25.17 1.70
N HIS A 186 2.36 25.81 2.55
CA HIS A 186 2.87 27.16 2.30
C HIS A 186 4.16 27.13 1.50
N ARG A 187 4.96 26.06 1.66
CA ARG A 187 6.21 25.86 0.93
C ARG A 187 5.97 25.38 -0.50
N TYR A 188 4.98 24.48 -0.68
CA TYR A 188 4.68 23.79 -1.94
C TYR A 188 3.20 23.95 -2.31
N PRO A 189 2.74 25.17 -2.63
CA PRO A 189 1.32 25.46 -2.85
C PRO A 189 0.75 24.75 -4.08
N MET A 190 1.51 24.58 -5.17
CA MET A 190 1.01 23.93 -6.39
C MET A 190 0.75 22.45 -6.15
N THR A 191 1.71 21.77 -5.52
CA THR A 191 1.57 20.37 -5.10
C THR A 191 0.36 20.19 -4.18
N THR A 192 0.20 21.11 -3.22
CA THR A 192 -0.90 21.04 -2.25
C THR A 192 -2.25 21.21 -2.93
N GLN A 193 -2.35 22.14 -3.89
CA GLN A 193 -3.57 22.33 -4.67
C GLN A 193 -3.93 21.08 -5.46
N LEU A 194 -2.97 20.47 -6.18
CA LEU A 194 -3.20 19.25 -6.94
C LEU A 194 -3.59 18.08 -6.03
N ALA A 195 -2.87 17.90 -4.92
CA ALA A 195 -3.11 16.82 -3.98
C ALA A 195 -4.48 16.93 -3.30
N ARG A 196 -4.97 18.16 -3.04
CA ARG A 196 -6.33 18.39 -2.49
C ARG A 196 -7.42 17.86 -3.40
N VAL A 197 -7.25 17.92 -4.72
CA VAL A 197 -8.22 17.38 -5.67
C VAL A 197 -8.27 15.85 -5.58
N ALA A 198 -7.11 15.19 -5.48
CA ALA A 198 -7.04 13.73 -5.41
C ALA A 198 -7.51 13.16 -4.06
N LEU A 199 -7.15 13.82 -2.97
CA LEU A 199 -7.46 13.41 -1.59
C LEU A 199 -8.86 13.86 -1.12
N GLU A 200 -9.47 14.83 -1.81
CA GLU A 200 -10.77 15.40 -1.44
C GLU A 200 -10.75 15.88 0.03
N ALA A 201 -11.78 15.56 0.81
CA ALA A 201 -11.90 16.06 2.18
C ALA A 201 -10.83 15.47 3.14
N VAL A 202 -10.19 14.34 2.78
CA VAL A 202 -9.01 13.79 3.50
C VAL A 202 -7.83 14.77 3.50
N ALA A 203 -7.75 15.67 2.51
CA ALA A 203 -6.67 16.63 2.42
C ALA A 203 -6.59 17.58 3.63
N LEU A 204 -7.69 17.78 4.35
CA LEU A 204 -7.73 18.57 5.59
C LEU A 204 -6.86 17.93 6.69
N PHE A 205 -6.86 16.62 6.82
CA PHE A 205 -5.99 15.91 7.76
C PHE A 205 -4.53 16.03 7.33
N VAL A 206 -4.24 15.86 6.02
CA VAL A 206 -2.87 15.84 5.48
C VAL A 206 -2.18 17.20 5.56
N PHE A 207 -2.88 18.29 5.26
CA PHE A 207 -2.28 19.63 5.12
C PHE A 207 -2.64 20.61 6.22
N ASP A 208 -3.80 20.42 6.88
CA ASP A 208 -4.34 21.38 7.85
C ASP A 208 -4.26 20.87 9.29
N GLY A 209 -3.84 19.62 9.48
CA GLY A 209 -3.58 19.05 10.81
C GLY A 209 -4.84 18.92 11.66
N GLN A 210 -6.02 18.77 11.05
CA GLN A 210 -7.24 18.45 11.79
C GLN A 210 -7.04 17.14 12.54
N VAL A 211 -6.95 17.22 13.86
CA VAL A 211 -6.71 16.07 14.74
C VAL A 211 -7.98 15.22 14.82
N GLN A 212 -7.86 13.95 14.44
CA GLN A 212 -8.31 12.70 15.08
C GLN A 212 -9.34 12.70 16.26
N GLN A 213 -10.25 13.68 16.40
CA GLN A 213 -11.28 13.65 17.45
C GLN A 213 -12.26 12.47 17.29
N GLN A 214 -12.41 11.93 16.08
CA GLN A 214 -13.24 10.73 15.85
C GLN A 214 -12.63 9.44 16.43
N GLN A 215 -11.30 9.29 16.48
CA GLN A 215 -10.70 8.07 17.05
C GLN A 215 -10.66 8.11 18.58
N LEU A 216 -10.51 9.30 19.17
CA LEU A 216 -10.56 9.46 20.63
C LEU A 216 -11.99 9.25 21.17
N HIS A 217 -13.02 9.63 20.40
CA HIS A 217 -14.42 9.30 20.72
C HIS A 217 -14.72 7.80 20.62
N GLN A 218 -14.19 7.09 19.62
CA GLN A 218 -14.40 5.63 19.51
C GLN A 218 -13.65 4.84 20.60
N GLN A 219 -12.45 5.27 21.02
CA GLN A 219 -11.77 4.67 22.17
C GLN A 219 -12.45 4.98 23.51
N GLN A 220 -13.04 6.17 23.66
CA GLN A 220 -13.82 6.50 24.87
C GLN A 220 -15.16 5.76 24.94
N GLN A 221 -15.81 5.46 23.80
CA GLN A 221 -17.02 4.65 23.79
C GLN A 221 -16.74 3.18 24.15
N GLN A 222 -15.62 2.61 23.71
CA GLN A 222 -15.25 1.24 24.10
C GLN A 222 -14.91 1.09 25.59
N GLN A 223 -14.49 2.17 26.27
CA GLN A 223 -14.24 2.16 27.72
C GLN A 223 -15.51 2.39 28.56
N GLN A 224 -16.60 2.90 27.97
CA GLN A 224 -17.86 3.12 28.71
C GLN A 224 -18.77 1.90 28.72
N ASP A 225 -18.56 0.93 27.82
CA ASP A 225 -19.35 -0.30 27.77
C ASP A 225 -18.84 -1.38 28.75
N GLU A 226 -17.62 -1.25 29.30
CA GLU A 226 -17.08 -2.20 30.31
C GLU A 226 -17.45 -1.85 31.76
N ASP A 227 -18.00 -0.65 32.02
CA ASP A 227 -18.30 -0.17 33.39
C ASP A 227 -19.80 -0.19 33.75
N SER A 228 -20.65 -0.92 33.00
CA SER A 228 -22.11 -0.94 33.24
C SER A 228 -22.71 -2.29 33.65
N HIS A 229 -22.04 -3.01 34.55
CA HIS A 229 -22.61 -4.07 35.38
C HIS A 229 -21.88 -3.98 36.73
N ASP A 230 -22.47 -3.65 37.88
CA ASP A 230 -23.73 -4.13 38.46
C ASP A 230 -24.34 -3.10 39.43
N SER A 231 -25.67 -3.03 39.41
CA SER A 231 -26.48 -2.44 40.49
C SER A 231 -27.02 -3.57 41.36
N ASP A 232 -26.41 -3.82 42.51
CA ASP A 232 -26.97 -4.76 43.49
C ASP A 232 -27.88 -4.03 44.48
N GLY A 233 -29.19 -4.17 44.22
CA GLY A 233 -30.27 -3.84 45.13
C GLY A 233 -30.99 -5.11 45.60
N GLY A 234 -30.64 -5.57 46.80
CA GLY A 234 -31.58 -6.01 47.85
C GLY A 234 -32.39 -7.33 47.71
N GLY A 235 -32.10 -8.24 48.65
CA GLY A 235 -33.03 -9.22 49.27
C GLY A 235 -33.21 -10.53 48.52
N ASP A 236 -33.49 -11.68 49.13
CA ASP A 236 -33.56 -12.20 50.52
C ASP A 236 -33.85 -13.71 50.36
N GLU A 237 -33.56 -14.52 51.39
CA GLU A 237 -33.98 -15.92 51.60
C GLU A 237 -33.47 -16.99 50.59
N GLY A 238 -32.93 -18.15 50.96
CA GLY A 238 -32.78 -18.84 52.23
C GLY A 238 -32.20 -20.24 51.97
N ASP A 239 -31.72 -20.86 53.05
CA ASP A 239 -31.47 -22.30 53.26
C ASP A 239 -30.58 -23.08 52.27
N ASP A 240 -29.51 -23.67 52.80
CA ASP A 240 -29.56 -25.11 53.07
C ASP A 240 -28.31 -25.62 53.79
N THR A 241 -28.59 -26.33 54.87
CA THR A 241 -27.71 -27.12 55.72
C THR A 241 -27.13 -28.34 55.02
N ASP A 242 -25.83 -28.52 55.20
CA ASP A 242 -25.14 -29.67 55.81
C ASP A 242 -25.57 -31.14 55.52
N GLU A 243 -24.51 -31.96 55.49
CA GLU A 243 -24.41 -33.41 55.75
C GLU A 243 -24.69 -34.46 54.65
N GLY A 244 -23.76 -35.43 54.59
CA GLY A 244 -23.98 -36.80 54.11
C GLY A 244 -23.13 -37.18 52.90
N SER A 245 -21.89 -37.67 53.06
CA SER A 245 -21.52 -39.04 53.43
C SER A 245 -22.03 -40.12 52.46
N GLY A 246 -21.11 -40.82 51.80
CA GLY A 246 -21.33 -42.21 51.40
C GLY A 246 -20.77 -42.62 50.03
N GLY A 247 -19.69 -43.41 50.07
CA GLY A 247 -19.65 -44.67 49.32
C GLY A 247 -19.00 -44.66 47.95
N ASP A 248 -17.71 -44.99 47.95
CA ASP A 248 -17.13 -46.21 47.36
C ASP A 248 -17.46 -46.64 45.91
N ASP A 249 -16.34 -46.96 45.26
CA ASP A 249 -16.11 -48.10 44.37
C ASP A 249 -16.49 -48.04 42.88
N ALA A 250 -15.41 -47.85 42.10
CA ALA A 250 -14.80 -48.89 41.27
C ALA A 250 -15.12 -48.97 39.78
N ALA A 251 -14.03 -49.28 39.05
CA ALA A 251 -13.93 -49.89 37.72
C ALA A 251 -14.32 -49.01 36.53
N ALA A 252 -13.65 -49.06 35.37
CA ALA A 252 -12.44 -49.73 34.91
C ALA A 252 -12.18 -49.19 33.49
N GLU A 253 -10.90 -49.16 33.12
CA GLU A 253 -10.33 -49.36 31.76
C GLU A 253 -10.66 -48.32 30.66
N GLU A 254 -9.62 -47.67 30.11
CA GLU A 254 -8.88 -48.10 28.90
C GLU A 254 -9.84 -48.33 27.72
N GLU A 255 -9.73 -47.62 26.62
CA GLU A 255 -8.72 -47.97 25.61
C GLU A 255 -8.49 -46.83 24.61
N SER A 256 -7.22 -46.73 24.23
CA SER A 256 -6.61 -45.96 23.14
C SER A 256 -7.16 -46.27 21.74
N GLY A 257 -6.99 -45.32 20.81
CA GLY A 257 -6.98 -45.63 19.38
C GLY A 257 -6.89 -44.40 18.47
N ASP A 258 -5.66 -44.08 18.06
CA ASP A 258 -5.17 -43.23 16.96
C ASP A 258 -5.74 -41.81 16.73
#